data_AF-A0A918N0W6-F1
#
_entry.id   AF-A0A918N0W6-F1
#
_cell.length_a   1.000
_cell.length_b   1.000
_cell.length_c   1.000
_cell.angle_alpha   90.00
_cell.angle_beta   90.00
_cell.angle_gamma   90.00
#
_symmetry.space_group_name_H-M   'P 1'
#
loop_
_entity.id
_entity.type
_entity.pdbx_description
1 polymer ?
#
loop_
_entity_poly.entity_id
_entity_poly.type
_entity_poly.pdbx_seq_one_letter_code
_entity_poly.pdbx_strand_id
1 'polypeptide(L)'
;MATTDSNVKKQVKENRCQDEMAERLLEIDNNAAERALRGVAIGRKNYLFLGSDAGGERAATLYSLLETAKLNGINPEAYLRHVLSVIADYPVNRMDELLPWRVQL
;
A
#
# COMPACT_ATOMS: atom_id res chain seq x y z
N MET A 1 -1.87 48.44 -5.64
CA MET A 1 -2.50 47.09 -5.65
C MET A 1 -1.58 46.14 -6.44
N ALA A 2 -0.43 45.75 -5.86
CA ALA A 2 0.63 45.02 -6.57
C ALA A 2 1.44 44.08 -5.65
N THR A 3 0.76 43.41 -4.70
CA THR A 3 1.44 42.55 -3.70
C THR A 3 1.11 41.05 -3.86
N THR A 4 0.13 40.71 -4.71
CA THR A 4 -0.35 39.32 -4.83
C THR A 4 0.54 38.43 -5.69
N ASP A 5 1.22 38.97 -6.71
CA ASP A 5 1.97 38.19 -7.69
C ASP A 5 3.34 37.71 -7.16
N SER A 6 3.98 38.50 -6.29
CA SER A 6 5.24 38.14 -5.63
C SER A 6 5.06 37.03 -4.59
N ASN A 7 3.89 36.95 -3.94
CA ASN A 7 3.59 35.91 -2.95
C ASN A 7 3.29 34.56 -3.61
N VAL A 8 2.58 34.56 -4.74
CA VAL A 8 2.31 33.34 -5.54
C VAL A 8 3.60 32.75 -6.11
N LYS A 9 4.50 33.57 -6.65
CA LYS A 9 5.79 33.08 -7.19
C LYS A 9 6.69 32.50 -6.11
N LYS A 10 6.66 33.05 -4.90
CA LYS A 10 7.41 32.53 -3.76
C LYS A 10 6.86 31.16 -3.34
N GLN A 11 5.54 31.04 -3.23
CA GLN A 11 4.87 29.77 -2.89
C GLN A 11 5.11 28.66 -3.91
N VAL A 12 5.05 28.96 -5.22
CA VAL A 12 5.33 27.95 -6.27
C VAL A 12 6.77 27.45 -6.21
N LYS A 13 7.72 28.34 -5.90
CA LYS A 13 9.13 27.98 -5.79
C LYS A 13 9.41 27.16 -4.53
N GLU A 14 8.71 27.46 -3.44
CA GLU A 14 8.78 26.73 -2.18
C GLU A 14 8.19 25.33 -2.33
N ASN A 15 7.03 25.18 -2.97
CA ASN A 15 6.43 23.86 -3.26
C ASN A 15 7.32 23.02 -4.18
N ARG A 16 7.94 23.62 -5.21
CA ARG A 16 8.87 22.93 -6.10
C ARG A 16 10.13 22.45 -5.36
N CYS A 17 10.66 23.26 -4.45
CA CYS A 17 11.76 22.83 -3.58
C CYS A 17 11.34 21.71 -2.62
N GLN A 18 10.07 21.68 -2.15
CA GLN A 18 9.58 20.56 -1.33
C GLN A 18 9.47 19.26 -2.13
N ASP A 19 9.01 19.32 -3.38
CA ASP A 19 8.95 18.15 -4.28
C ASP A 19 10.36 17.63 -4.61
N GLU A 20 11.32 18.52 -4.85
CA GLU A 20 12.74 18.16 -5.08
C GLU A 20 13.40 17.54 -3.84
N MET A 21 12.99 17.90 -2.62
CA MET A 21 13.48 17.25 -1.40
C MET A 21 12.86 15.86 -1.20
N ALA A 22 11.62 15.63 -1.66
CA ALA A 22 10.97 14.32 -1.59
C ALA A 22 11.66 13.30 -2.50
N GLU A 23 12.09 13.69 -3.71
CA GLU A 23 12.92 12.82 -4.58
C GLU A 23 14.26 12.45 -3.93
N ARG A 24 14.86 13.35 -3.14
CA ARG A 24 16.14 13.11 -2.45
C ARG A 24 16.03 12.17 -1.24
N LEU A 25 14.81 11.84 -0.80
CA LEU A 25 14.54 10.89 0.29
C LEU A 25 14.21 9.48 -0.22
N LEU A 26 14.16 9.28 -1.54
CA LEU A 26 13.98 7.95 -2.11
C LEU A 26 15.31 7.18 -2.05
N GLU A 27 15.25 5.96 -1.51
CA GLU A 27 16.37 5.04 -1.58
C GLU A 27 16.73 4.81 -3.06
N ILE A 28 18.03 4.85 -3.38
CA ILE A 28 18.54 4.67 -4.75
C ILE A 28 18.22 3.27 -5.28
N ASP A 29 17.98 2.31 -4.37
CA ASP A 29 17.66 0.94 -4.70
C ASP A 29 16.18 0.60 -4.44
N ASN A 30 15.63 -0.27 -5.28
CA ASN A 30 14.26 -0.77 -5.17
C ASN A 30 14.22 -2.15 -4.50
N ASN A 31 15.26 -2.52 -3.73
CA ASN A 31 15.40 -3.88 -3.22
C ASN A 31 14.24 -4.26 -2.30
N ALA A 32 13.70 -3.29 -1.55
CA ALA A 32 12.53 -3.48 -0.71
C ALA A 32 11.30 -3.88 -1.53
N ALA A 33 11.00 -3.15 -2.61
CA ALA A 33 9.84 -3.48 -3.45
C ALA A 33 10.07 -4.76 -4.28
N GLU A 34 11.30 -5.00 -4.75
CA GLU A 34 11.64 -6.25 -5.46
C GLU A 34 11.45 -7.48 -4.57
N ARG A 35 11.86 -7.40 -3.28
CA ARG A 35 11.63 -8.47 -2.31
C ARG A 35 10.14 -8.69 -2.05
N ALA A 36 9.36 -7.63 -1.93
CA ALA A 36 7.90 -7.71 -1.78
C ALA A 36 7.23 -8.35 -3.00
N LEU A 37 7.65 -7.97 -4.22
CA LEU A 37 7.10 -8.49 -5.47
C LEU A 37 7.57 -9.90 -5.83
N ARG A 38 8.68 -10.38 -5.24
CA ARG A 38 9.24 -11.71 -5.51
C ARG A 38 8.24 -12.83 -5.24
N GLY A 39 7.40 -12.70 -4.20
CA GLY A 39 6.35 -13.67 -3.90
C GLY A 39 5.29 -13.76 -5.00
N VAL A 40 4.88 -12.63 -5.56
CA VAL A 40 3.94 -12.54 -6.68
C VAL A 40 4.55 -13.13 -7.95
N ALA A 41 5.84 -12.85 -8.22
CA ALA A 41 6.56 -13.39 -9.37
C ALA A 41 6.66 -14.93 -9.35
N ILE A 42 6.88 -15.52 -8.18
CA ILE A 42 6.87 -16.99 -8.00
C ILE A 42 5.46 -17.54 -8.17
N GLY A 43 4.45 -16.88 -7.57
CA GLY A 43 3.04 -17.27 -7.66
C GLY A 43 2.46 -17.20 -9.08
N ARG A 44 3.05 -16.42 -9.98
CA ARG A 44 2.62 -16.30 -11.39
C ARG A 44 2.57 -17.65 -12.12
N LYS A 45 3.38 -18.65 -11.73
CA LYS A 45 3.28 -20.02 -12.26
C LYS A 45 2.08 -20.81 -11.73
N ASN A 46 1.56 -20.46 -10.54
CA ASN A 46 0.40 -21.10 -9.94
C ASN A 46 -0.93 -20.51 -10.45
N TYR A 47 -0.91 -19.28 -10.98
CA TYR A 47 -2.10 -18.58 -11.50
C TYR A 47 -2.22 -18.61 -13.03
N LEU A 48 -1.42 -19.44 -13.71
CA LEU A 48 -1.39 -19.56 -15.18
C LEU A 48 -2.76 -19.84 -15.83
N PHE A 49 -3.72 -20.37 -15.07
CA PHE A 49 -5.06 -20.76 -15.56
C PHE A 49 -6.22 -19.93 -14.96
N LEU A 50 -5.95 -18.96 -14.08
CA LEU A 50 -6.95 -18.04 -13.51
C LEU A 50 -6.97 -16.73 -14.31
N GLY A 51 -7.52 -16.79 -15.52
CA GLY A 51 -7.49 -15.69 -16.51
C GLY A 51 -8.74 -14.82 -16.51
N SER A 52 -8.98 -14.05 -15.45
CA SER A 52 -9.96 -12.96 -15.45
C SER A 52 -9.29 -11.71 -14.87
N ASP A 53 -9.43 -10.56 -15.54
CA ASP A 53 -8.88 -9.28 -15.06
C ASP A 53 -9.37 -8.95 -13.65
N ALA A 54 -10.66 -9.20 -13.38
CA ALA A 54 -11.24 -9.04 -12.05
C ALA A 54 -10.65 -10.03 -11.01
N GLY A 55 -10.15 -11.19 -11.45
CA GLY A 55 -9.41 -12.12 -10.59
C GLY A 55 -8.00 -11.60 -10.28
N GLY A 56 -7.32 -11.04 -11.29
CA GLY A 56 -6.01 -10.42 -11.14
C GLY A 56 -6.04 -9.20 -10.20
N GLU A 57 -7.04 -8.33 -10.34
CA GLU A 57 -7.23 -7.17 -9.48
C GLU A 57 -7.44 -7.57 -8.01
N ARG A 58 -8.35 -8.53 -7.75
CA ARG A 58 -8.58 -9.05 -6.39
C ARG A 58 -7.33 -9.70 -5.79
N ALA A 59 -6.58 -10.45 -6.60
CA ALA A 59 -5.32 -11.04 -6.15
C ALA A 59 -4.28 -9.96 -5.80
N ALA A 60 -4.15 -8.91 -6.64
CA ALA A 60 -3.27 -7.79 -6.37
C ALA A 60 -3.62 -7.09 -5.04
N THR A 61 -4.90 -6.80 -4.80
CA THR A 61 -5.36 -6.22 -3.54
C THR A 61 -5.00 -7.11 -2.34
N LEU A 62 -5.25 -8.42 -2.43
CA LEU A 62 -4.92 -9.35 -1.36
C LEU A 62 -3.41 -9.39 -1.07
N TYR A 63 -2.58 -9.41 -2.12
CA TYR A 63 -1.13 -9.39 -1.96
C TYR A 63 -0.63 -8.12 -1.31
N SER A 64 -1.13 -6.96 -1.73
CA SER A 64 -0.80 -5.67 -1.10
C SER A 64 -1.16 -5.64 0.39
N LEU A 65 -2.31 -6.21 0.78
CA LEU A 65 -2.72 -6.31 2.19
C LEU A 65 -1.80 -7.21 3.00
N LEU A 66 -1.43 -8.38 2.48
CA LEU A 66 -0.54 -9.31 3.18
C LEU A 66 0.88 -8.75 3.32
N GLU A 67 1.41 -8.08 2.28
CA GLU A 67 2.70 -7.39 2.37
C GLU A 67 2.64 -6.25 3.39
N THR A 68 1.53 -5.51 3.45
CA THR A 68 1.33 -4.48 4.48
C THR A 68 1.31 -5.08 5.88
N ALA A 69 0.68 -6.24 6.09
CA ALA A 69 0.74 -6.94 7.38
C ALA A 69 2.17 -7.33 7.77
N LYS A 70 2.97 -7.84 6.81
CA LYS A 70 4.40 -8.13 7.05
C LYS A 70 5.19 -6.88 7.42
N LEU A 71 4.96 -5.77 6.73
CA LEU A 71 5.62 -4.50 7.01
C LEU A 71 5.31 -3.96 8.41
N ASN A 72 4.12 -4.27 8.93
CA ASN A 72 3.72 -3.95 10.32
C ASN A 72 4.20 -5.00 11.34
N GLY A 73 4.96 -6.02 10.94
CA GLY A 73 5.48 -7.06 11.82
C GLY A 73 4.47 -8.14 12.23
N ILE A 74 3.29 -8.16 11.60
CA ILE A 74 2.22 -9.11 11.91
C ILE A 74 2.36 -10.34 11.02
N ASN A 75 2.15 -11.53 11.60
CA ASN A 75 2.11 -12.77 10.82
C ASN A 75 0.92 -12.73 9.83
N PRO A 76 1.16 -12.80 8.50
CA PRO A 76 0.09 -12.70 7.51
C PRO A 76 -0.97 -13.79 7.63
N GLU A 77 -0.59 -15.00 8.05
CA GLU A 77 -1.53 -16.10 8.27
C GLU A 77 -2.46 -15.81 9.45
N ALA A 78 -1.90 -15.32 10.55
CA ALA A 78 -2.67 -14.96 11.75
C ALA A 78 -3.64 -13.80 11.45
N TYR A 79 -3.16 -12.78 10.72
CA TYR A 79 -3.98 -11.68 10.24
C TYR A 79 -5.15 -12.16 9.37
N LEU A 80 -4.87 -12.98 8.36
CA LEU A 80 -5.91 -13.47 7.46
C LEU A 80 -6.94 -14.34 8.19
N ARG A 81 -6.48 -15.20 9.11
CA ARG A 81 -7.37 -16.01 9.95
C ARG A 81 -8.29 -15.13 10.80
N HIS A 82 -7.74 -14.10 11.44
CA HIS A 82 -8.51 -13.17 12.25
C HIS A 82 -9.56 -12.44 11.41
N VAL A 83 -9.14 -11.82 10.30
CA VAL A 83 -10.04 -11.09 9.40
C VAL A 83 -11.15 -12.00 8.87
N LEU A 84 -10.82 -13.19 8.37
CA LEU A 84 -11.84 -14.13 7.84
C LEU A 84 -12.80 -14.64 8.92
N SER A 85 -12.36 -14.73 10.18
CA SER A 85 -13.24 -15.14 11.29
C SER A 85 -14.24 -14.06 11.71
N VAL A 86 -13.92 -12.79 11.48
CA VAL A 86 -14.69 -11.64 11.98
C VAL A 86 -15.50 -10.95 10.86
N ILE A 87 -15.04 -11.04 9.60
CA ILE A 87 -15.59 -10.28 8.46
C ILE A 87 -17.07 -10.54 8.18
N ALA A 88 -17.58 -11.75 8.47
CA ALA A 88 -18.97 -12.11 8.22
C ALA A 88 -19.96 -11.34 9.13
N ASP A 89 -19.52 -11.00 10.34
CA ASP A 89 -20.35 -10.34 11.36
C ASP A 89 -20.02 -8.84 11.52
N TYR A 90 -19.01 -8.34 10.78
CA TYR A 90 -18.51 -6.97 10.96
C TYR A 90 -19.29 -5.94 10.15
N PRO A 91 -19.65 -4.78 10.75
CA PRO A 91 -20.33 -3.72 10.02
C PRO A 91 -19.40 -3.08 8.97
N VAL A 92 -19.90 -2.91 7.74
CA VAL A 92 -19.16 -2.33 6.60
C VAL A 92 -18.56 -0.95 6.91
N ASN A 93 -19.23 -0.16 7.76
CA ASN A 93 -18.76 1.16 8.17
C ASN A 93 -17.54 1.15 9.12
N ARG A 94 -17.07 -0.01 9.57
CA ARG A 94 -15.89 -0.13 10.47
C ARG A 94 -14.80 -1.05 9.92
N MET A 95 -14.80 -1.29 8.61
CA MET A 95 -13.78 -2.13 7.97
C MET A 95 -12.35 -1.62 8.19
N ASP A 96 -12.18 -0.31 8.43
CA ASP A 96 -10.90 0.32 8.73
C ASP A 96 -10.23 -0.22 10.01
N GLU A 97 -11.03 -0.75 10.94
CA GLU A 97 -10.52 -1.34 12.20
C GLU A 97 -9.84 -2.68 11.96
N LEU A 98 -10.16 -3.36 10.85
CA LEU A 98 -9.56 -4.64 10.46
C LEU A 98 -8.26 -4.47 9.67
N LEU A 99 -7.80 -3.22 9.44
CA LEU A 99 -6.59 -2.96 8.68
C LEU A 99 -5.33 -3.39 9.47
N PRO A 100 -4.26 -3.84 8.79
CA PRO A 100 -3.12 -4.46 9.46
C PRO A 100 -2.45 -3.61 10.55
N TRP A 101 -2.47 -2.28 10.44
CA TRP A 101 -1.88 -1.38 11.44
C TRP A 101 -2.79 -1.05 12.63
N ARG A 102 -4.06 -1.48 12.59
CA ARG A 102 -5.06 -1.28 13.67
C ARG A 102 -5.27 -2.55 14.48
N VAL A 103 -5.07 -3.71 13.87
CA VAL A 103 -5.23 -5.00 14.53
C VAL A 103 -3.98 -5.31 15.36
N GLN A 104 -4.18 -5.60 16.65
CA GLN A 104 -3.12 -6.05 17.56
C GLN A 104 -3.19 -7.59 17.63
N LEU A 105 -2.27 -8.28 16.93
CA LEU A 105 -2.13 -9.73 16.90
C LEU A 105 -0.72 -10.17 17.30
#